data_AF-U2EMI9-F1
#
_entry.id   AF-U2EMI9-F1
#
_cell.length_a   1.000
_cell.length_b   1.000
_cell.length_c   1.000
_cell.angle_alpha   90.00
_cell.angle_beta   90.00
_cell.angle_gamma   90.00
#
_symmetry.space_group_name_H-M   'P 1'
#
loop_
_entity.id
_entity.type
_entity.pdbx_description
1 polymer ?
#
loop_
_entity_poly.entity_id
_entity_poly.type
_entity_poly.pdbx_seq_one_letter_code
_entity_poly.pdbx_strand_id
1 'polypeptide(L)'
;MNKNVKKKRKGFTLIELIIVLAIMAIIAAIAIPNFTAVRNNSRNKADVQSAETIKRTVMMLVADGSITPATAAATPKTFTVTFPSGAISVSGGGSGEADKVREALKDAKKPQGKKFIYSTSTGDATFDTTDADSYYIDIDSSGNVAVDTNN
;
A
#
# COMPACT_ATOMS: atom_id res chain seq x y z
N MET A 1 -10.95 52.06 -53.60
CA MET A 1 -10.04 50.89 -53.68
C MET A 1 -9.83 50.30 -52.29
N ASN A 2 -10.41 49.11 -52.00
CA ASN A 2 -10.13 48.39 -50.74
C ASN A 2 -9.07 47.31 -50.98
N LYS A 3 -7.87 47.52 -50.44
CA LYS A 3 -6.78 46.53 -50.46
C LYS A 3 -7.01 45.51 -49.35
N ASN A 4 -7.57 44.34 -49.70
CA ASN A 4 -7.74 43.21 -48.78
C ASN A 4 -6.36 42.57 -48.47
N VAL A 5 -5.76 42.94 -47.34
CA VAL A 5 -4.51 42.34 -46.85
C VAL A 5 -4.82 40.97 -46.22
N LYS A 6 -4.64 39.88 -46.98
CA LYS A 6 -4.69 38.52 -46.43
C LYS A 6 -3.49 38.32 -45.49
N LYS A 7 -3.71 38.35 -44.18
CA LYS A 7 -2.70 37.94 -43.18
C LYS A 7 -2.31 36.47 -43.43
N LYS A 8 -1.07 36.21 -43.83
CA LYS A 8 -0.53 34.85 -43.95
C LYS A 8 -0.50 34.23 -42.55
N ARG A 9 -1.34 33.21 -42.31
CA ARG A 9 -1.22 32.38 -41.11
C ARG A 9 -0.01 31.49 -41.27
N LYS A 10 1.02 31.70 -40.46
CA LYS A 10 2.14 30.76 -40.33
C LYS A 10 1.60 29.52 -39.59
N GLY A 11 1.37 28.44 -40.32
CA GLY A 11 1.05 27.14 -39.73
C GLY A 11 2.32 26.49 -39.19
N PHE A 12 2.17 25.67 -38.16
CA PHE A 12 3.24 24.80 -37.65
C PHE A 12 3.63 23.81 -38.76
N THR A 13 4.93 23.57 -38.96
CA THR A 13 5.36 22.58 -39.94
C THR A 13 5.22 21.17 -39.36
N LEU A 14 4.93 20.20 -40.22
CA LEU A 14 4.90 18.80 -39.80
C LEU A 14 6.28 18.33 -39.30
N ILE A 15 7.36 18.86 -39.87
CA ILE A 15 8.75 18.55 -39.47
C ILE A 15 9.03 19.00 -38.02
N GLU A 16 8.54 20.18 -37.62
CA GLU A 16 8.69 20.67 -36.25
C GLU A 16 7.98 19.78 -35.24
N LEU A 17 6.79 19.28 -35.58
CA LEU A 17 6.05 18.38 -34.68
C LEU A 17 6.73 17.01 -34.52
N ILE A 18 7.30 16.45 -35.59
CA ILE A 18 7.94 15.13 -35.52
C ILE A 18 9.26 15.14 -34.74
N ILE A 19 10.05 16.22 -34.83
CA ILE A 19 11.29 16.35 -34.05
C ILE A 19 10.97 16.43 -32.56
N VAL A 20 9.92 17.17 -32.19
CA VAL A 20 9.48 17.30 -30.79
C VAL A 20 9.05 15.94 -30.23
N LEU A 21 8.23 15.19 -30.98
CA LEU A 21 7.82 13.85 -30.58
C LEU A 21 9.01 12.89 -30.48
N ALA A 22 10.00 13.00 -31.37
CA ALA A 22 11.20 12.18 -31.34
C ALA A 22 12.02 12.39 -30.05
N ILE A 23 12.22 13.65 -29.63
CA ILE A 23 12.95 13.95 -28.38
C ILE A 23 12.14 13.51 -27.16
N MET A 24 10.82 13.76 -27.15
CA MET A 24 9.93 13.30 -26.07
C MET A 24 9.97 11.76 -25.92
N ALA A 25 10.03 11.02 -27.03
CA ALA A 25 10.11 9.56 -27.00
C ALA A 25 11.40 9.06 -26.32
N ILE A 26 12.55 9.71 -26.58
CA ILE A 26 13.83 9.35 -25.96
C ILE A 26 13.77 9.58 -24.44
N ILE A 27 13.24 10.73 -24.00
CA ILE A 27 13.11 11.04 -22.57
C ILE A 27 12.14 10.07 -21.89
N ALA A 28 10.99 9.79 -22.52
CA ALA A 28 9.99 8.88 -22.00
C ALA A 28 10.54 7.45 -21.81
N ALA A 29 11.38 6.97 -22.73
CA ALA A 29 11.98 5.64 -22.66
C ALA A 29 12.82 5.43 -21.38
N ILE A 30 13.53 6.45 -20.90
CA ILE A 30 14.33 6.39 -19.67
C ILE A 30 13.47 6.70 -18.44
N ALA A 31 12.54 7.65 -18.56
CA ALA A 31 11.74 8.13 -17.44
C ALA A 31 10.68 7.11 -16.95
N ILE A 32 10.00 6.41 -17.87
CA ILE A 32 8.91 5.46 -17.54
C ILE A 32 9.37 4.32 -16.61
N PRO A 33 10.46 3.58 -16.90
CA PRO A 33 10.89 2.48 -16.02
C PRO A 33 11.32 2.99 -14.63
N ASN A 34 12.07 4.10 -14.58
CA ASN A 34 12.50 4.70 -13.31
C ASN A 34 11.30 5.20 -12.48
N PHE A 35 10.36 5.89 -13.11
CA PHE A 35 9.14 6.36 -12.43
C PHE A 35 8.32 5.20 -11.88
N THR A 36 8.20 4.11 -12.62
CA THR A 36 7.49 2.91 -12.17
C THR A 36 8.17 2.27 -10.96
N ALA A 37 9.49 2.16 -10.96
CA ALA A 37 10.26 1.63 -9.83
C ALA A 37 10.09 2.50 -8.57
N VAL A 38 10.21 3.82 -8.69
CA VAL A 38 10.01 4.78 -7.59
C VAL A 38 8.59 4.71 -7.04
N ARG A 39 7.59 4.62 -7.92
CA ARG A 39 6.18 4.48 -7.53
C ARG A 39 5.92 3.19 -6.75
N ASN A 40 6.46 2.06 -7.21
CA ASN A 40 6.32 0.78 -6.52
C ASN A 40 7.00 0.80 -5.15
N ASN A 41 8.22 1.34 -5.06
CA ASN A 41 8.92 1.49 -3.80
C ASN A 41 8.16 2.41 -2.81
N SER A 42 7.54 3.48 -3.32
CA SER A 42 6.74 4.40 -2.50
C SER A 42 5.49 3.73 -1.94
N ARG A 43 4.83 2.87 -2.75
CA ARG A 43 3.68 2.04 -2.30
C ARG A 43 4.08 1.06 -1.21
N ASN A 44 5.17 0.33 -1.44
CA ASN A 44 5.72 -0.62 -0.47
C ASN A 44 6.05 0.06 0.88
N LYS A 45 6.68 1.24 0.85
CA LYS A 45 6.98 2.01 2.07
C LYS A 45 5.71 2.53 2.78
N ALA A 46 4.71 2.95 2.01
CA ALA A 46 3.43 3.40 2.57
C ALA A 46 2.69 2.24 3.28
N ASP A 47 2.75 1.04 2.72
CA ASP A 47 2.13 -0.13 3.33
C ASP A 47 2.87 -0.58 4.59
N VAL A 48 4.21 -0.52 4.58
CA VAL A 48 5.07 -0.73 5.76
C VAL A 48 4.65 0.23 6.89
N GLN A 49 4.53 1.53 6.60
CA GLN A 49 4.08 2.52 7.57
C GLN A 49 2.64 2.28 8.06
N SER A 50 1.76 1.83 7.17
CA SER A 50 0.38 1.48 7.50
C SER A 50 0.34 0.29 8.45
N ALA A 51 1.13 -0.75 8.20
CA ALA A 51 1.26 -1.92 9.06
C ALA A 51 1.80 -1.56 10.46
N GLU A 52 2.79 -0.65 10.55
CA GLU A 52 3.30 -0.16 11.83
C GLU A 52 2.23 0.66 12.59
N THR A 53 1.37 1.40 11.89
CA THR A 53 0.23 2.10 12.50
C THR A 53 -0.80 1.10 13.02
N ILE A 54 -1.16 0.09 12.21
CA ILE A 54 -2.07 -1.00 12.60
C ILE A 54 -1.53 -1.74 13.83
N LYS A 55 -0.24 -2.08 13.82
CA LYS A 55 0.46 -2.74 14.93
C LYS A 55 0.30 -1.96 16.24
N ARG A 56 0.55 -0.65 16.22
CA ARG A 56 0.40 0.20 17.41
C ARG A 56 -1.03 0.24 17.91
N THR A 57 -2.00 0.38 17.01
CA THR A 57 -3.43 0.37 17.37
C THR A 57 -3.82 -0.96 18.03
N VAL A 58 -3.38 -2.09 17.47
CA VAL A 58 -3.69 -3.41 18.05
C VAL A 58 -2.91 -3.65 19.35
N MET A 59 -1.67 -3.20 19.47
CA MET A 59 -0.92 -3.25 20.74
C MET A 59 -1.66 -2.50 21.85
N MET A 60 -2.30 -1.36 21.54
CA MET A 60 -3.15 -0.65 22.51
C MET A 60 -4.37 -1.48 22.93
N LEU A 61 -5.01 -2.19 21.98
CA LEU A 61 -6.12 -3.10 22.26
C LEU A 61 -5.71 -4.38 23.01
N VAL A 62 -4.44 -4.77 22.96
CA VAL A 62 -3.92 -5.86 23.78
C VAL A 62 -3.63 -5.33 25.20
N ALA A 63 -3.07 -4.13 25.31
CA ALA A 63 -2.72 -3.51 26.59
C ALA A 63 -3.95 -3.12 27.43
N ASP A 64 -5.06 -2.71 26.82
CA ASP A 64 -6.31 -2.41 27.51
C ASP A 64 -7.15 -3.66 27.86
N GLY A 65 -6.73 -4.85 27.40
CA GLY A 65 -7.43 -6.12 27.58
C GLY A 65 -8.62 -6.33 26.64
N SER A 66 -8.82 -5.47 25.64
CA SER A 66 -9.87 -5.58 24.62
C SER A 66 -9.67 -6.79 23.71
N ILE A 67 -8.42 -7.17 23.46
CA ILE A 67 -7.99 -8.36 22.72
C ILE A 67 -7.02 -9.14 23.61
N THR A 68 -7.24 -10.45 23.70
CA THR A 68 -6.35 -11.33 24.45
C THR A 68 -5.19 -11.81 23.56
N PRO A 69 -3.96 -11.94 24.08
CA PRO A 69 -2.86 -12.59 23.37
C PRO A 69 -3.17 -14.05 23.02
N ALA A 70 -2.30 -14.69 22.21
CA ALA A 70 -2.40 -16.13 22.00
C ALA A 70 -2.22 -16.91 23.32
N THR A 71 -2.92 -18.04 23.45
CA THR A 71 -2.78 -18.90 24.63
C THR A 71 -1.62 -19.89 24.53
N ALA A 72 -1.12 -20.16 23.32
CA ALA A 72 -0.02 -21.08 23.06
C ALA A 72 1.14 -20.37 22.35
N ALA A 73 2.36 -20.62 22.80
CA ALA A 73 3.56 -19.90 22.36
C ALA A 73 3.93 -20.11 20.87
N ALA A 74 3.52 -21.23 20.27
CA ALA A 74 3.89 -21.58 18.90
C ALA A 74 2.79 -21.25 17.86
N THR A 75 1.63 -20.77 18.29
CA THR A 75 0.50 -20.47 17.40
C THR A 75 0.01 -19.07 17.69
N PRO A 76 0.40 -18.06 16.88
CA PRO A 76 -0.10 -16.72 17.07
C PRO A 76 -1.62 -16.68 16.87
N LYS A 77 -2.25 -15.71 17.52
CA LYS A 77 -3.63 -15.35 17.24
C LYS A 77 -3.63 -14.42 16.04
N THR A 78 -4.22 -14.88 14.94
CA THR A 78 -4.26 -14.12 13.68
C THR A 78 -5.61 -13.42 13.49
N PHE A 79 -5.57 -12.15 13.10
CA PHE A 79 -6.69 -11.44 12.49
C PHE A 79 -6.38 -11.16 11.03
N THR A 80 -7.35 -11.38 10.15
CA THR A 80 -7.25 -11.06 8.73
C THR A 80 -8.10 -9.83 8.43
N VAL A 81 -7.45 -8.76 7.97
CA VAL A 81 -8.09 -7.51 7.56
C VAL A 81 -8.15 -7.46 6.04
N THR A 82 -9.36 -7.51 5.50
CA THR A 82 -9.65 -7.47 4.06
C THR A 82 -10.43 -6.21 3.71
N PHE A 83 -10.39 -5.81 2.44
CA PHE A 83 -11.00 -4.56 1.96
C PHE A 83 -12.03 -4.78 0.83
N PRO A 84 -13.06 -5.63 1.03
CA PRO A 84 -14.06 -5.88 0.00
C PRO A 84 -14.78 -4.60 -0.39
N SER A 85 -14.76 -4.26 -1.68
CA SER A 85 -15.46 -3.07 -2.22
C SER A 85 -15.13 -1.75 -1.49
N GLY A 86 -13.94 -1.66 -0.89
CA GLY A 86 -13.49 -0.45 -0.17
C GLY A 86 -13.97 -0.33 1.28
N ALA A 87 -14.77 -1.28 1.77
CA ALA A 87 -15.11 -1.41 3.18
C ALA A 87 -14.15 -2.36 3.90
N ILE A 88 -13.94 -2.16 5.19
CA ILE A 88 -13.08 -3.03 6.02
C ILE A 88 -13.89 -4.20 6.55
N SER A 89 -13.34 -5.41 6.36
CA SER A 89 -13.84 -6.64 6.95
C SER A 89 -12.70 -7.32 7.71
N VAL A 90 -12.93 -7.64 8.98
CA VAL A 90 -11.96 -8.32 9.84
C VAL A 90 -12.51 -9.69 10.22
N SER A 91 -11.67 -10.73 10.12
CA SER A 91 -11.97 -12.08 10.59
C SER A 91 -10.83 -12.63 11.46
N GLY A 92 -11.07 -13.74 12.15
CA GLY A 92 -10.10 -14.35 13.08
C GLY A 92 -10.27 -13.88 14.53
N GLY A 93 -9.30 -14.23 15.37
CA GLY A 93 -9.31 -13.96 16.81
C GLY A 93 -10.38 -14.72 17.61
N GLY A 94 -10.57 -14.27 18.86
CA GLY A 94 -11.60 -14.76 19.78
C GLY A 94 -12.96 -14.09 19.57
N SER A 95 -13.99 -14.60 20.26
CA SER A 95 -15.37 -14.12 20.12
C SER A 95 -15.48 -12.62 20.42
N GLY A 96 -15.91 -11.84 19.41
CA GLY A 96 -16.12 -10.39 19.51
C GLY A 96 -14.85 -9.54 19.40
N GLU A 97 -13.66 -10.14 19.29
CA GLU A 97 -12.40 -9.39 19.14
C GLU A 97 -12.28 -8.77 17.74
N ALA A 98 -12.74 -9.48 16.69
CA ALA A 98 -12.70 -8.99 15.31
C ALA A 98 -13.48 -7.68 15.12
N ASP A 99 -14.61 -7.51 15.82
CA ASP A 99 -15.40 -6.26 15.78
C ASP A 99 -14.65 -5.09 16.39
N LYS A 100 -13.89 -5.32 17.46
CA LYS A 100 -13.06 -4.31 18.12
C LYS A 100 -11.90 -3.88 17.22
N VAL A 101 -11.24 -4.85 16.59
CA VAL A 101 -10.18 -4.56 15.59
C VAL A 101 -10.76 -3.77 14.42
N ARG A 102 -11.94 -4.17 13.90
CA ARG A 102 -12.61 -3.46 12.82
C ARG A 102 -12.92 -2.01 13.17
N GLU A 103 -13.44 -1.76 14.37
CA GLU A 103 -13.74 -0.39 14.82
C GLU A 103 -12.45 0.43 14.97
N ALA A 104 -11.40 -0.14 15.58
CA ALA A 104 -10.14 0.55 15.80
C ALA A 104 -9.39 0.83 14.49
N LEU A 105 -9.62 0.04 13.45
CA LEU A 105 -8.99 0.16 12.15
C LEU A 105 -9.88 0.77 11.07
N LYS A 106 -11.03 1.37 11.41
CA LYS A 106 -12.00 1.89 10.42
C LYS A 106 -11.44 2.84 9.36
N ASP A 107 -10.37 3.57 9.70
CA ASP A 107 -9.70 4.53 8.80
C ASP A 107 -8.47 3.93 8.09
N ALA A 108 -8.15 2.66 8.35
CA ALA A 108 -7.06 1.96 7.68
C ALA A 108 -7.35 1.82 6.18
N LYS A 109 -6.31 1.99 5.36
CA LYS A 109 -6.41 1.87 3.91
C LYS A 109 -5.96 0.51 3.46
N LYS A 110 -6.50 0.05 2.33
CA LYS A 110 -6.03 -1.17 1.69
C LYS A 110 -4.55 -1.05 1.30
N PRO A 111 -3.76 -2.13 1.36
CA PRO A 111 -2.40 -2.14 0.86
C PRO A 111 -2.37 -1.79 -0.64
N GLN A 112 -1.29 -1.15 -1.08
CA GLN A 112 -1.11 -0.62 -2.44
C GLN A 112 0.09 -1.22 -3.18
N GLY A 113 0.98 -1.87 -2.44
CA GLY A 113 2.26 -2.41 -2.87
C GLY A 113 2.25 -3.92 -2.93
N LYS A 114 3.46 -4.48 -2.88
CA LYS A 114 3.67 -5.92 -2.92
C LYS A 114 3.45 -6.55 -1.55
N LYS A 115 3.08 -7.83 -1.55
CA LYS A 115 3.07 -8.64 -0.33
C LYS A 115 4.41 -8.56 0.35
N PHE A 116 4.39 -8.51 1.67
CA PHE A 116 5.58 -8.46 2.49
C PHE A 116 5.39 -9.24 3.79
N ILE A 117 6.53 -9.65 4.33
CA ILE A 117 6.70 -10.21 5.67
C ILE A 117 7.71 -9.35 6.42
N TYR A 118 7.35 -8.94 7.63
CA TYR A 118 8.20 -8.26 8.58
C TYR A 118 8.99 -9.24 9.41
N SER A 119 10.29 -9.02 9.41
CA SER A 119 11.19 -9.65 10.36
C SER A 119 11.22 -8.85 11.65
N THR A 120 10.70 -9.42 12.73
CA THR A 120 10.79 -8.81 14.07
C THR A 120 12.21 -8.82 14.65
N SER A 121 13.12 -9.63 14.09
CA SER A 121 14.51 -9.72 14.54
C SER A 121 15.44 -8.70 13.88
N THR A 122 15.14 -8.30 12.63
CA THR A 122 15.95 -7.32 11.88
C THR A 122 15.26 -5.97 11.70
N GLY A 123 13.93 -5.91 11.91
CA GLY A 123 13.14 -4.69 11.67
C GLY A 123 12.90 -4.39 10.19
N ASP A 124 13.20 -5.35 9.31
CA ASP A 124 13.08 -5.21 7.86
C ASP A 124 11.82 -5.89 7.32
N ALA A 125 11.27 -5.34 6.24
CA ALA A 125 10.22 -5.98 5.45
C ALA A 125 10.83 -6.61 4.19
N THR A 126 10.53 -7.89 3.97
CA THR A 126 10.87 -8.62 2.75
C THR A 126 9.66 -8.63 1.82
N PHE A 127 9.84 -8.22 0.56
CA PHE A 127 8.74 -8.09 -0.41
C PHE A 127 8.74 -9.25 -1.42
N ASP A 128 7.56 -9.76 -1.72
CA ASP A 128 7.30 -10.69 -2.81
C ASP A 128 7.02 -9.91 -4.13
N THR A 129 6.71 -10.65 -5.20
CA THR A 129 6.35 -10.20 -6.54
C THR A 129 4.84 -9.96 -6.71
N THR A 130 4.00 -10.53 -5.84
CA THR A 130 2.54 -10.42 -5.89
C THR A 130 2.02 -9.18 -5.17
N ASP A 131 0.88 -8.64 -5.63
CA ASP A 131 0.25 -7.50 -4.98
C ASP A 131 -0.43 -7.92 -3.66
N ALA A 132 -0.37 -7.03 -2.67
CA ALA A 132 -1.03 -7.23 -1.39
C ALA A 132 -2.49 -6.78 -1.44
N ASP A 133 -3.38 -7.59 -0.86
CA ASP A 133 -4.82 -7.31 -0.79
C ASP A 133 -5.36 -7.29 0.66
N SER A 134 -4.57 -7.72 1.63
CA SER A 134 -5.01 -7.91 3.02
C SER A 134 -3.86 -7.69 3.99
N TYR A 135 -4.18 -7.33 5.23
CA TYR A 135 -3.23 -7.37 6.35
C TYR A 135 -3.53 -8.57 7.24
N TYR A 136 -2.49 -9.23 7.71
CA TYR A 136 -2.52 -10.31 8.68
C TYR A 136 -1.87 -9.80 9.96
N ILE A 137 -2.60 -9.86 11.06
CA ILE A 137 -2.16 -9.33 12.36
C ILE A 137 -1.99 -10.51 13.28
N ASP A 138 -0.75 -10.80 13.63
CA ASP A 138 -0.39 -11.92 14.49
C ASP A 138 -0.03 -11.42 15.89
N ILE A 139 -0.70 -11.96 16.89
CA ILE A 139 -0.45 -11.66 18.30
C ILE A 139 0.11 -12.91 18.96
N ASP A 140 1.36 -12.86 19.42
CA ASP A 140 1.98 -13.98 20.11
C ASP A 140 1.47 -14.13 21.55
N SER A 141 1.93 -15.15 22.28
CA SER A 141 1.52 -15.37 23.67
C SER A 141 2.09 -14.36 24.66
N SER A 142 3.06 -13.56 24.24
CA SER A 142 3.65 -12.47 25.03
C SER A 142 2.94 -11.14 24.80
N GLY A 143 1.96 -11.10 23.89
CA GLY A 143 1.25 -9.88 23.48
C GLY A 143 2.01 -9.03 22.46
N ASN A 144 3.09 -9.54 21.87
CA ASN A 144 3.75 -8.85 20.76
C ASN A 144 2.89 -8.99 19.51
N VAL A 145 2.83 -7.90 18.75
CA VAL A 145 2.04 -7.82 17.53
C VAL A 145 2.96 -7.71 16.31
N ALA A 146 2.76 -8.58 15.34
CA ALA A 146 3.33 -8.52 13.99
C ALA A 146 2.19 -8.23 12.99
N VAL A 147 2.49 -7.47 11.94
CA VAL A 147 1.51 -7.11 10.91
C VAL A 147 2.13 -7.26 9.54
N ASP A 148 1.61 -8.20 8.76
CA ASP A 148 2.13 -8.60 7.46
C ASP A 148 1.06 -8.51 6.37
N THR A 149 1.45 -8.68 5.11
CA THR A 149 0.51 -8.79 3.98
C THR A 149 0.63 -10.12 3.25
N ASN A 150 1.50 -11.00 3.74
CA ASN A 150 1.59 -12.38 3.35
C ASN A 150 1.32 -13.26 4.58
N ASN A 151 0.41 -14.23 4.43
CA ASN A 151 0.08 -15.20 5.46
C ASN A 151 1.10 -16.35 5.50
#